data_AF-A0A956HN28-F1
#
_entry.id   AF-A0A956HN28-F1
#
_cell.length_a   1.000
_cell.length_b   1.000
_cell.length_c   1.000
_cell.angle_alpha   90.00
_cell.angle_beta   90.00
_cell.angle_gamma   90.00
#
_symmetry.space_group_name_H-M   'P 1'
#
loop_
_entity.id
_entity.type
_entity.pdbx_description
1 polymer ?
#
loop_
_entity_poly.entity_id
_entity_poly.type
_entity_poly.pdbx_seq_one_letter_code
_entity_poly.pdbx_strand_id
1 'polypeptide(L)'
;MPRLRPTVIAASLLLTPACKATVGNPPGAAMTWEQMNFQERRAHMTRVVLPQMKAVFQAHDPERFANFGCQTCHGQGSADGSFAMPNPDLMQFPRRGFKQEVYVPHREMVRFMWGEVQPKMAELLGMRESKYGRGAGFSCRNCHVRKDS
;
A
#
# COMPACT_ATOMS: atom_id res chain seq x y z
N MET A 1 -65.76 5.82 34.88
CA MET A 1 -64.95 4.75 34.27
C MET A 1 -63.93 5.41 33.33
N PRO A 2 -62.63 5.42 33.64
CA PRO A 2 -61.63 6.19 32.90
C PRO A 2 -61.10 5.44 31.67
N ARG A 3 -60.82 6.22 30.60
CA ARG A 3 -60.31 5.76 29.30
C ARG A 3 -58.80 5.47 29.38
N LEU A 4 -58.37 4.28 28.97
CA LEU A 4 -56.96 3.93 28.77
C LEU A 4 -56.43 4.57 27.47
N ARG A 5 -55.25 5.18 27.52
CA ARG A 5 -54.47 5.63 26.36
C ARG A 5 -53.33 4.65 26.08
N PRO A 6 -53.00 4.33 24.81
CA PRO A 6 -51.86 3.49 24.50
C PRO A 6 -50.58 4.33 24.42
N THR A 7 -49.55 3.91 25.14
CA THR A 7 -48.20 4.49 25.04
C THR A 7 -47.44 3.75 23.94
N VAL A 8 -47.07 4.46 22.87
CA VAL A 8 -46.17 3.95 21.83
C VAL A 8 -44.72 4.14 22.32
N ILE A 9 -43.98 3.05 22.49
CA ILE A 9 -42.54 3.09 22.79
C ILE A 9 -41.80 3.15 21.45
N ALA A 10 -41.18 4.29 21.17
CA ALA A 10 -40.28 4.46 20.03
C ALA A 10 -38.93 3.79 20.34
N ALA A 11 -38.59 2.74 19.59
CA ALA A 11 -37.27 2.11 19.63
C ALA A 11 -36.27 2.95 18.83
N SER A 12 -35.39 3.66 19.52
CA SER A 12 -34.26 4.36 18.90
C SER A 12 -33.17 3.36 18.48
N LEU A 13 -33.05 3.09 17.18
CA LEU A 13 -31.88 2.46 16.59
C LEU A 13 -30.67 3.38 16.77
N LEU A 14 -29.74 3.00 17.65
CA LEU A 14 -28.42 3.59 17.73
C LEU A 14 -27.60 3.09 16.53
N LEU A 15 -27.51 3.94 15.50
CA LEU A 15 -26.67 3.75 14.34
C LEU A 15 -25.21 4.07 14.74
N THR A 16 -24.44 3.06 15.15
CA THR A 16 -23.00 3.23 15.37
C THR A 16 -22.31 3.51 14.03
N PRO A 17 -21.60 4.65 13.86
CA PRO A 17 -20.92 4.94 12.61
C PRO A 17 -19.76 3.96 12.44
N ALA A 18 -19.78 3.20 11.34
CA ALA A 18 -18.67 2.37 10.93
C ALA A 18 -17.40 3.22 10.87
N CYS A 19 -16.34 2.82 11.59
CA CYS A 19 -15.01 3.41 11.49
C CYS A 19 -14.59 3.46 10.02
N LYS A 20 -14.63 4.65 9.42
CA LYS A 20 -13.85 4.94 8.21
C LYS A 20 -12.39 4.79 8.61
N ALA A 21 -11.70 3.77 8.11
CA ALA A 21 -10.23 3.72 8.19
C ALA A 21 -9.67 4.97 7.51
N THR A 22 -9.27 5.96 8.31
CA THR A 22 -8.66 7.21 7.90
C THR A 22 -7.20 6.96 7.56
N VAL A 23 -6.75 7.47 6.41
CA VAL A 23 -5.32 7.63 6.10
C VAL A 23 -4.70 8.43 7.24
N GLY A 24 -3.58 7.95 7.76
CA GLY A 24 -2.96 8.46 8.98
C GLY A 24 -1.51 8.86 8.76
N ASN A 25 -0.86 9.31 9.83
CA ASN A 25 0.58 9.52 9.78
C ASN A 25 1.29 8.17 9.55
N PRO A 26 2.31 8.13 8.68
CA PRO A 26 3.26 7.04 8.68
C PRO A 26 3.77 6.71 10.10
N PRO A 27 4.07 5.44 10.42
CA PRO A 27 4.65 5.07 11.70
C PRO A 27 5.88 5.93 12.03
N GLY A 28 5.84 6.58 13.19
CA GLY A 28 6.92 7.46 13.68
C GLY A 28 6.95 8.88 13.08
N ALA A 29 6.00 9.24 12.21
CA ALA A 29 5.95 10.57 11.61
C ALA A 29 4.98 11.53 12.33
N ALA A 30 5.39 12.78 12.46
CA ALA A 30 4.53 13.87 12.95
C ALA A 30 3.50 14.34 11.91
N MET A 31 3.74 14.05 10.62
CA MET A 31 2.93 14.47 9.49
C MET A 31 2.52 13.27 8.64
N THR A 32 1.40 13.38 7.94
CA THR A 32 0.97 12.39 6.95
C THR A 32 1.91 12.42 5.74
N TRP A 33 1.99 11.31 5.01
CA TRP A 33 2.77 11.23 3.77
C TRP A 33 2.41 12.34 2.77
N GLU A 34 1.13 12.70 2.71
CA GLU A 34 0.59 13.74 1.83
C GLU A 34 1.08 15.14 2.20
N GLN A 35 1.28 15.40 3.50
CA GLN A 35 1.80 16.67 4.02
C GLN A 35 3.33 16.81 3.88
N MET A 36 4.06 15.69 3.80
CA MET A 36 5.52 15.73 3.67
C MET A 36 5.97 16.32 2.34
N ASN A 37 6.98 17.20 2.39
CA ASN A 37 7.72 17.64 1.21
C ASN A 37 8.72 16.57 0.72
N PHE A 38 9.41 16.83 -0.39
CA PHE A 38 10.34 15.87 -1.00
C PHE A 38 11.45 15.41 -0.05
N GLN A 39 12.06 16.34 0.70
CA GLN A 39 13.16 16.00 1.61
C GLN A 39 12.68 15.19 2.81
N GLU A 40 11.50 15.52 3.33
CA GLU A 40 10.85 14.77 4.42
C GLU A 40 10.49 13.35 3.97
N ARG A 41 9.93 13.20 2.76
CA ARG A 41 9.64 11.88 2.17
C ARG A 41 10.91 11.07 1.96
N ARG A 42 11.98 11.68 1.43
CA ARG A 42 13.29 11.02 1.27
C ARG A 42 13.85 10.58 2.64
N ALA A 43 13.77 11.44 3.66
CA ALA A 43 14.22 11.08 5.01
C ALA A 43 13.39 9.94 5.62
N HIS A 44 12.07 9.97 5.46
CA HIS A 44 11.17 8.91 5.90
C HIS A 44 11.46 7.58 5.19
N MET A 45 11.62 7.63 3.87
CA MET A 45 11.97 6.47 3.06
C MET A 45 13.29 5.84 3.52
N THR A 46 14.34 6.64 3.73
CA THR A 46 15.64 6.13 4.16
C THR A 46 15.63 5.57 5.59
N ARG A 47 14.97 6.25 6.52
CA ARG A 47 15.05 5.92 7.95
C ARG A 47 14.03 4.88 8.40
N VAL A 48 12.87 4.83 7.76
CA VAL A 48 11.73 4.02 8.19
C VAL A 48 11.43 2.93 7.16
N VAL A 49 11.21 3.30 5.90
CA VAL A 49 10.70 2.36 4.89
C VAL A 49 11.77 1.37 4.44
N LEU A 50 12.93 1.89 4.00
CA LEU A 50 14.01 1.10 3.42
C LEU A 50 14.50 -0.03 4.34
N PRO A 51 14.84 0.20 5.63
CA PRO A 51 15.33 -0.88 6.49
C PRO A 51 14.26 -1.95 6.74
N GLN A 52 12.99 -1.56 6.92
CA GLN A 52 11.92 -2.52 7.16
C GLN A 52 11.59 -3.32 5.90
N MET A 53 11.52 -2.68 4.73
CA MET A 53 11.29 -3.38 3.48
C MET A 53 12.48 -4.27 3.11
N LYS A 54 13.72 -3.83 3.37
CA LYS A 54 14.89 -4.68 3.20
C LYS A 54 14.75 -5.98 3.99
N ALA A 55 14.33 -5.90 5.25
CA ALA A 55 14.09 -7.09 6.07
C ALA A 55 13.00 -7.99 5.48
N VAL A 56 11.86 -7.43 5.04
CA VAL A 56 10.76 -8.19 4.42
C VAL A 56 11.22 -8.92 3.14
N PHE A 57 11.95 -8.24 2.27
CA PHE A 57 12.45 -8.82 1.02
C PHE A 57 13.54 -9.87 1.26
N GLN A 58 14.50 -9.60 2.14
CA GLN A 58 15.58 -10.56 2.45
C GLN A 58 15.09 -11.77 3.24
N ALA A 59 14.02 -11.64 4.03
CA ALA A 59 13.36 -12.77 4.67
C ALA A 59 12.67 -13.70 3.66
N HIS A 60 12.21 -13.15 2.52
CA HIS A 60 11.59 -13.93 1.46
C HIS A 60 12.62 -14.67 0.60
N ASP A 61 13.63 -13.95 0.11
CA ASP A 61 14.71 -14.51 -0.71
C ASP A 61 16.01 -13.71 -0.49
N PRO A 62 16.88 -14.15 0.44
CA PRO A 62 18.07 -13.38 0.82
C PRO A 62 19.10 -13.30 -0.30
N GLU A 63 19.18 -14.31 -1.17
CA GLU A 63 20.13 -14.32 -2.29
C GLU A 63 19.69 -13.34 -3.37
N ARG A 64 18.42 -13.39 -3.78
CA ARG A 64 17.86 -12.48 -4.79
C ARG A 64 17.87 -11.03 -4.32
N PHE A 65 17.63 -10.79 -3.04
CA PHE A 65 17.53 -9.44 -2.45
C PHE A 65 18.77 -9.05 -1.63
N ALA A 66 19.93 -9.68 -1.87
CA ALA A 66 21.19 -9.34 -1.20
C ALA A 66 21.54 -7.84 -1.35
N ASN A 67 21.31 -7.29 -2.54
CA ASN A 67 21.57 -5.88 -2.88
C ASN A 67 20.30 -4.99 -2.80
N PHE A 68 19.34 -5.34 -1.94
CA PHE A 68 18.13 -4.53 -1.78
C PHE A 68 18.45 -3.10 -1.37
N GLY A 69 17.91 -2.14 -2.11
CA GLY A 69 18.20 -0.71 -1.95
C GLY A 69 17.19 0.18 -2.64
N CYS A 70 17.46 1.49 -2.65
CA CYS A 70 16.59 2.50 -3.28
C CYS A 70 16.25 2.15 -4.75
N GLN A 71 17.24 1.66 -5.50
CA GLN A 71 17.09 1.27 -6.91
C GLN A 71 16.09 0.11 -7.11
N THR A 72 15.92 -0.77 -6.12
CA THR A 72 14.94 -1.88 -6.23
C THR A 72 13.53 -1.36 -6.49
N CYS A 73 13.18 -0.22 -5.89
CA CYS A 73 11.87 0.40 -6.04
C CYS A 73 11.84 1.57 -7.03
N HIS A 74 12.95 2.32 -7.17
CA HIS A 74 12.99 3.57 -7.94
C HIS A 74 13.75 3.48 -9.27
N GLY A 75 14.44 2.38 -9.57
CA GLY A 75 15.23 2.23 -10.80
C GLY A 75 16.22 3.39 -11.00
N GLN A 76 16.28 3.92 -12.22
CA GLN A 76 17.10 5.09 -12.56
C GLN A 76 16.78 6.34 -11.75
N GLY A 77 15.54 6.47 -11.26
CA GLY A 77 15.16 7.57 -10.38
C GLY A 77 15.99 7.62 -9.08
N SER A 78 16.54 6.49 -8.65
CA SER A 78 17.48 6.47 -7.52
C SER A 78 18.84 7.08 -7.85
N ALA A 79 19.29 6.95 -9.09
CA ALA A 79 20.61 7.41 -9.52
C ALA A 79 20.61 8.91 -9.86
N ASP A 80 19.55 9.39 -10.51
CA ASP A 80 19.39 10.81 -10.85
C ASP A 80 18.84 11.68 -9.70
N GLY A 81 18.42 11.04 -8.60
CA GLY A 81 17.92 11.69 -7.40
C GLY A 81 16.46 12.13 -7.46
N SER A 82 15.74 11.89 -8.56
CA SER A 82 14.30 12.18 -8.71
C SER A 82 13.42 11.26 -7.88
N PHE A 83 13.87 10.01 -7.67
CA PHE A 83 13.10 8.91 -7.10
C PHE A 83 11.74 8.70 -7.76
N ALA A 84 11.67 8.93 -9.07
CA ALA A 84 10.46 8.70 -9.84
C ALA A 84 9.94 7.27 -9.64
N MET A 85 8.62 7.16 -9.59
CA MET A 85 7.88 5.91 -9.62
C MET A 85 6.68 6.07 -10.56
N PRO A 86 6.17 5.00 -11.19
CA PRO A 86 6.59 3.59 -11.05
C PRO A 86 7.98 3.30 -11.65
N ASN A 87 8.60 2.18 -11.25
CA ASN A 87 9.87 1.73 -11.82
C ASN A 87 9.61 0.93 -13.11
N PRO A 88 10.03 1.42 -14.30
CA PRO A 88 9.80 0.73 -15.57
C PRO A 88 10.61 -0.57 -15.72
N ASP A 89 11.66 -0.77 -14.92
CA ASP A 89 12.48 -1.99 -14.91
C ASP A 89 11.80 -3.15 -14.18
N LEU A 90 10.74 -2.87 -13.40
CA LEU A 90 9.92 -3.92 -12.81
C LEU A 90 8.99 -4.54 -13.86
N MET A 91 8.58 -5.78 -13.60
CA MET A 91 7.60 -6.48 -14.43
C MET A 91 6.38 -5.59 -14.69
N GLN A 92 6.09 -5.39 -15.97
CA GLN A 92 4.91 -4.64 -16.38
C GLN A 92 3.68 -5.54 -16.33
N PHE A 93 2.55 -4.97 -15.92
CA PHE A 93 1.30 -5.72 -15.83
C PHE A 93 0.38 -5.43 -17.01
N PRO A 94 -0.21 -6.47 -17.63
CA PRO A 94 -1.14 -6.28 -18.73
C PRO A 94 -2.48 -5.76 -18.20
N ARG A 95 -3.22 -5.00 -19.02
CA ARG A 95 -4.55 -4.51 -18.63
C ARG A 95 -5.57 -5.64 -18.47
N ARG A 96 -5.45 -6.70 -19.28
CA ARG A 96 -6.27 -7.92 -19.25
C ARG A 96 -5.32 -9.12 -19.12
N GLY A 97 -5.82 -10.29 -18.69
CA GLY A 97 -4.98 -11.50 -18.65
C GLY A 97 -4.01 -11.62 -17.47
N PHE A 98 -4.07 -10.74 -16.45
CA PHE A 98 -3.17 -10.78 -15.28
C PHE A 98 -3.05 -12.17 -14.66
N LYS A 99 -4.15 -12.94 -14.58
CA LYS A 99 -4.12 -14.29 -14.00
C LYS A 99 -3.19 -15.22 -14.80
N GLN A 100 -3.31 -15.21 -16.12
CA GLN A 100 -2.58 -16.12 -17.02
C GLN A 100 -1.15 -15.65 -17.25
N GLU A 101 -0.94 -14.34 -17.40
CA GLU A 101 0.35 -13.76 -17.79
C GLU A 101 1.26 -13.45 -16.60
N VAL A 102 0.69 -13.19 -15.41
CA VAL A 102 1.46 -12.73 -14.24
C VAL A 102 1.28 -13.67 -13.06
N TYR A 103 0.04 -13.90 -12.60
CA TYR A 103 -0.20 -14.67 -11.39
C TYR A 103 0.23 -16.13 -11.52
N VAL A 104 -0.23 -16.85 -12.54
CA VAL A 104 0.06 -18.28 -12.71
C VAL A 104 1.58 -18.54 -12.86
N PRO A 105 2.32 -17.78 -13.69
CA PRO A 105 3.76 -18.00 -13.87
C PRO A 105 4.61 -17.54 -12.69
N HIS A 106 4.19 -16.50 -11.96
CA HIS A 106 4.97 -15.88 -10.87
C HIS A 106 4.25 -15.96 -9.51
N ARG A 107 3.54 -17.08 -9.29
CA ARG A 107 2.57 -17.24 -8.20
C ARG A 107 3.13 -16.96 -6.81
N GLU A 108 4.35 -17.39 -6.56
CA GLU A 108 5.04 -17.23 -5.29
C GLU A 108 5.40 -15.75 -5.06
N MET A 109 6.16 -15.13 -5.95
CA MET A 109 6.42 -13.69 -5.92
C MET A 109 5.15 -12.83 -5.84
N VAL A 110 4.09 -13.16 -6.59
CA VAL A 110 2.85 -12.39 -6.55
C VAL A 110 2.13 -12.54 -5.21
N ARG A 111 2.20 -13.72 -4.57
CA ARG A 111 1.69 -13.91 -3.20
C ARG A 111 2.51 -13.13 -2.18
N PHE A 112 3.83 -13.11 -2.30
CA PHE A 112 4.69 -12.29 -1.46
C PHE A 112 4.38 -10.80 -1.62
N MET A 113 4.22 -10.32 -2.86
CA MET A 113 3.90 -8.93 -3.14
C MET A 113 2.53 -8.52 -2.57
N TRP A 114 1.52 -9.38 -2.67
CA TRP A 114 0.20 -9.11 -2.10
C TRP A 114 0.14 -9.29 -0.59
N GLY A 115 0.80 -10.32 -0.06
CA GLY A 115 0.67 -10.72 1.34
C GLY A 115 1.55 -9.90 2.29
N GLU A 116 2.71 -9.46 1.82
CA GLU A 116 3.73 -8.82 2.68
C GLU A 116 4.04 -7.41 2.20
N VAL A 117 4.42 -7.25 0.93
CA VAL A 117 4.96 -5.98 0.43
C VAL A 117 3.91 -4.88 0.36
N GLN A 118 2.78 -5.15 -0.30
CA GLN A 118 1.69 -4.19 -0.45
C GLN A 118 1.12 -3.71 0.90
N PRO A 119 0.74 -4.59 1.84
CA PRO A 119 0.21 -4.14 3.13
C PRO A 119 1.28 -3.41 3.94
N LYS A 120 2.53 -3.91 3.97
CA LYS A 120 3.59 -3.24 4.74
C LYS A 120 3.93 -1.86 4.19
N MET A 121 3.95 -1.68 2.87
CA MET A 121 4.11 -0.35 2.27
C MET A 121 2.93 0.58 2.57
N ALA A 122 1.70 0.07 2.53
CA ALA A 122 0.53 0.85 2.89
C ALA A 122 0.63 1.34 4.35
N GLU A 123 0.96 0.43 5.27
CA GLU A 123 1.21 0.73 6.69
C GLU A 123 2.31 1.79 6.83
N LEU A 124 3.49 1.57 6.25
CA LEU A 124 4.66 2.43 6.40
C LEU A 124 4.49 3.82 5.79
N LEU A 125 3.53 3.99 4.90
CA LEU A 125 3.20 5.29 4.30
C LEU A 125 1.93 5.90 4.90
N GLY A 126 1.31 5.24 5.88
CA GLY A 126 0.04 5.68 6.45
C GLY A 126 -1.13 5.65 5.45
N MET A 127 -0.97 4.94 4.34
CA MET A 127 -1.95 4.85 3.25
C MET A 127 -2.93 3.71 3.49
N ARG A 128 -4.14 3.84 2.94
CA ARG A 128 -5.03 2.69 2.82
C ARG A 128 -4.45 1.69 1.85
N GLU A 129 -4.52 0.41 2.18
CA GLU A 129 -4.23 -0.66 1.22
C GLU A 129 -5.37 -0.77 0.19
N SER A 130 -5.02 -0.88 -1.09
CA SER A 130 -6.00 -1.23 -2.12
C SER A 130 -6.34 -2.72 -2.03
N LYS A 131 -7.63 -3.08 -1.98
CA LYS A 131 -8.05 -4.48 -1.90
C LYS A 131 -7.67 -5.20 -3.19
N TYR A 132 -6.81 -6.21 -3.12
CA TYR A 132 -6.32 -6.99 -4.27
C TYR A 132 -5.68 -6.13 -5.37
N GLY A 133 -4.96 -5.06 -5.01
CA GLY A 133 -4.36 -4.15 -5.98
C GLY A 133 -5.35 -3.27 -6.76
N ARG A 134 -6.62 -3.20 -6.33
CA ARG A 134 -7.70 -2.43 -6.98
C ARG A 134 -8.31 -1.40 -6.03
N GLY A 135 -8.63 -0.22 -6.58
CA GLY A 135 -9.25 0.89 -5.84
C GLY A 135 -8.27 1.99 -5.43
N ALA A 136 -8.74 2.89 -4.57
CA ALA A 136 -7.93 3.96 -3.98
C ALA A 136 -7.02 3.40 -2.86
N GLY A 137 -5.80 3.92 -2.76
CA GLY A 137 -4.80 3.46 -1.80
C GLY A 137 -3.51 2.94 -2.44
N PHE A 138 -2.61 2.40 -1.61
CA PHE A 138 -1.38 1.77 -2.07
C PHE A 138 -1.70 0.45 -2.79
N SER A 139 -1.17 0.28 -3.99
CA SER A 139 -1.49 -0.78 -4.93
C SER A 139 -0.25 -1.21 -5.72
N CYS A 140 -0.35 -2.30 -6.49
CA CYS A 140 0.75 -2.76 -7.33
C CYS A 140 1.21 -1.69 -8.34
N ARG A 141 0.30 -0.81 -8.77
CA ARG A 141 0.56 0.29 -9.72
C ARG A 141 1.41 1.42 -9.14
N ASN A 142 1.62 1.44 -7.83
CA ASN A 142 2.53 2.41 -7.21
C ASN A 142 3.99 2.10 -7.55
N CYS A 143 4.32 0.83 -7.81
CA CYS A 143 5.68 0.40 -8.16
C CYS A 143 5.80 -0.10 -9.60
N HIS A 144 4.76 -0.76 -10.12
CA HIS A 144 4.77 -1.39 -11.44
C HIS A 144 4.06 -0.56 -12.51
N VAL A 145 4.64 -0.53 -13.71
CA VAL A 145 4.04 0.07 -14.89
C VAL A 145 2.99 -0.87 -15.50
N ARG A 146 1.96 -0.29 -16.13
CA ARG A 146 1.02 -1.04 -16.97
C ARG A 146 1.57 -1.10 -18.39
N LYS A 147 1.55 -2.28 -19.00
CA LYS A 147 2.11 -2.53 -20.34
C LYS A 147 1.44 -1.71 -21.45
N ASP A 148 0.19 -1.32 -21.25
CA ASP A 148 -0.67 -0.67 -22.25
C ASP A 148 -1.15 0.72 -21.78
N SER A 149 -0.26 1.46 -21.09
CA SER A 149 -0.54 2.78 -20.50
C SER A 149 -0.07 3.93 -21.36
#